data_AF-A0A132MSR0-F1
#
_entry.id   AF-A0A132MSR0-F1
#
_cell.length_a   1.000
_cell.length_b   1.000
_cell.length_c   1.000
_cell.angle_alpha   90.00
_cell.angle_beta   90.00
_cell.angle_gamma   90.00
#
_symmetry.space_group_name_H-M   'P 1'
#
loop_
_entity.id
_entity.type
_entity.pdbx_description
1 polymer ?
#
loop_
_entity_poly.entity_id
_entity_poly.type
_entity_poly.pdbx_seq_one_letter_code
_entity_poly.pdbx_strand_id
1 'polypeptide(L)'
;MSWALPRIIGAIRARDLILTDGVLAGEEALRAGLLSRLVADQDIQAEAEAVAVKLADGPTSTYARIKRLMQDAPARDLAEHLDTEAEAIAACADSPAGQEGVDAFTQRRTPTFPNRHEPRLDA
;
A
#
# COMPACT_ATOMS: atom_id res chain seq x y z
N MET A 1 -15.05 3.77 -12.65
CA MET A 1 -14.73 5.20 -12.79
C MET A 1 -15.45 6.09 -11.78
N SER A 2 -16.79 6.12 -11.72
CA SER A 2 -17.57 7.03 -10.86
C SER A 2 -17.42 6.83 -9.33
N TRP A 3 -16.96 5.66 -8.86
CA TRP A 3 -16.76 5.40 -7.43
C TRP A 3 -15.31 5.66 -6.97
N ALA A 4 -14.33 5.04 -7.64
CA ALA A 4 -12.93 5.08 -7.23
C ALA A 4 -12.23 6.41 -7.58
N LEU A 5 -12.43 6.91 -8.81
CA LEU A 5 -11.66 8.07 -9.28
C LEU A 5 -11.89 9.33 -8.44
N PRO A 6 -13.13 9.72 -8.08
CA PRO A 6 -13.36 10.87 -7.18
C PRO A 6 -12.72 10.74 -5.80
N ARG A 7 -12.52 9.51 -5.31
CA ARG A 7 -11.88 9.23 -4.01
C ARG A 7 -10.35 9.31 -4.10
N ILE A 8 -9.78 9.16 -5.29
CA ILE A 8 -8.34 9.23 -5.53
C ILE A 8 -7.92 10.66 -5.87
N ILE A 9 -8.55 11.27 -6.88
CA ILE A 9 -8.13 12.58 -7.42
C ILE A 9 -9.06 13.75 -7.05
N GLY A 10 -10.03 13.51 -6.16
CA GLY A 10 -11.05 14.48 -5.78
C GLY A 10 -12.23 14.58 -6.76
N ALA A 11 -13.39 14.96 -6.23
CA ALA A 11 -14.64 14.97 -6.99
C ALA A 11 -14.67 15.97 -8.16
N ILE A 12 -14.04 17.13 -8.02
CA ILE A 12 -14.02 18.18 -9.05
C ILE A 12 -13.27 17.69 -10.29
N ARG A 13 -12.01 17.25 -10.11
CA ARG A 13 -11.18 16.77 -11.21
C ARG A 13 -11.74 15.51 -11.85
N ALA A 14 -12.28 14.59 -11.05
CA ALA A 14 -12.91 13.39 -11.58
C ALA A 14 -14.15 13.69 -12.44
N ARG A 15 -14.98 14.67 -12.04
CA ARG A 15 -16.14 15.09 -12.85
C ARG A 15 -15.71 15.72 -14.17
N ASP A 16 -14.71 16.59 -14.15
CA ASP A 16 -14.16 17.19 -15.36
C ASP A 16 -13.67 16.12 -16.35
N LEU A 17 -12.80 15.22 -15.90
CA LEU A 17 -12.23 14.15 -16.72
C LEU A 17 -13.33 13.23 -17.30
N ILE A 18 -14.27 12.79 -16.47
CA ILE A 18 -15.32 11.84 -16.89
C ILE A 18 -16.33 12.48 -17.85
N LEU A 19 -16.70 13.75 -17.64
CA LEU A 19 -17.72 14.42 -18.45
C LEU A 19 -17.17 14.95 -19.78
N THR A 20 -15.87 15.24 -19.85
CA THR A 20 -15.21 15.77 -21.05
C THR A 20 -14.48 14.72 -21.88
N ASP A 21 -14.38 13.47 -21.38
CA ASP A 21 -13.47 12.44 -21.93
C ASP A 21 -12.02 12.93 -22.01
N GLY A 22 -11.59 13.70 -21.00
CA GLY A 22 -10.28 14.31 -20.95
C GLY A 22 -9.16 13.28 -20.78
N VAL A 23 -7.96 13.63 -21.27
CA VAL A 23 -6.74 12.81 -21.12
C VAL A 23 -5.87 13.39 -20.02
N LEU A 24 -5.44 12.54 -19.10
CA LEU A 24 -4.55 12.91 -18.00
C LEU A 24 -3.12 12.44 -18.29
N ALA A 25 -2.20 13.39 -18.52
CA ALA A 25 -0.78 13.09 -18.76
C ALA A 25 -0.07 12.61 -17.49
N GLY A 26 1.09 11.95 -17.65
CA GLY A 26 1.83 11.30 -16.56
C GLY A 26 2.17 12.21 -15.38
N GLU A 27 2.75 13.39 -15.62
CA GLU A 27 3.09 14.32 -14.53
C GLU A 27 1.82 14.86 -13.85
N GLU A 28 0.74 15.04 -14.60
CA GLU A 28 -0.52 15.50 -14.04
C GLU A 28 -1.19 14.42 -13.20
N ALA A 29 -1.14 13.16 -13.64
CA ALA A 29 -1.63 12.00 -12.90
C ALA A 29 -0.87 11.81 -11.58
N LEU A 30 0.44 12.04 -11.57
CA LEU A 30 1.25 12.07 -10.35
C LEU A 30 0.82 13.21 -9.41
N ARG A 31 0.70 14.45 -9.91
CA ARG A 31 0.25 15.60 -9.11
C ARG A 31 -1.18 15.43 -8.57
N ALA A 32 -2.04 14.75 -9.31
CA ALA A 32 -3.41 14.45 -8.92
C ALA A 32 -3.52 13.37 -7.84
N GLY A 33 -2.44 12.64 -7.55
CA GLY A 33 -2.44 11.49 -6.63
C GLY A 33 -2.96 10.19 -7.27
N LEU A 34 -3.15 10.14 -8.59
CA LEU A 34 -3.51 8.91 -9.31
C LEU A 34 -2.33 7.96 -9.43
N LEU A 35 -1.13 8.51 -9.62
CA LEU A 35 0.13 7.78 -9.63
C LEU A 35 0.90 8.09 -8.35
N SER A 36 1.65 7.11 -7.84
CA SER A 36 2.54 7.28 -6.70
C SER A 36 3.98 7.60 -7.11
N ARG A 37 4.36 7.29 -8.36
CA ARG A 37 5.69 7.49 -8.94
C ARG A 37 5.56 7.76 -10.43
N LEU A 38 6.57 8.44 -10.97
CA LEU A 38 6.77 8.65 -12.40
C LEU A 38 8.25 8.43 -12.69
N VAL A 39 8.54 7.57 -13.67
CA VAL A 39 9.89 7.22 -14.11
C VAL A 39 9.94 7.27 -15.64
N ALA A 40 11.14 7.25 -16.21
CA ALA A 40 11.29 7.17 -17.66
C ALA A 40 10.81 5.80 -18.18
N ASP A 41 10.37 5.75 -19.44
CA ASP A 41 9.75 4.55 -20.02
C ASP A 41 10.66 3.31 -19.92
N GLN A 42 11.96 3.48 -20.12
CA GLN A 42 12.93 2.37 -20.03
C GLN A 42 13.12 1.83 -18.61
N ASP A 43 12.71 2.58 -17.59
CA ASP A 43 12.92 2.24 -16.17
C ASP A 43 11.66 1.64 -15.52
N ILE A 44 10.50 1.65 -16.22
CA ILE A 44 9.21 1.21 -15.66
C ILE A 44 9.29 -0.19 -15.06
N GLN A 45 9.87 -1.15 -15.80
CA GLN A 45 9.95 -2.54 -15.35
C GLN A 45 10.86 -2.68 -14.13
N ALA A 46 12.04 -2.06 -14.18
CA ALA A 46 13.03 -2.14 -13.11
C ALA A 46 12.49 -1.52 -11.81
N GLU A 47 11.82 -0.37 -11.89
CA GLU A 47 11.22 0.28 -10.73
C GLU A 47 10.06 -0.54 -10.15
N ALA A 48 9.20 -1.11 -11.01
CA ALA A 48 8.10 -1.97 -10.57
C ALA A 48 8.60 -3.22 -9.84
N GLU A 49 9.64 -3.88 -10.38
CA GLU A 49 10.28 -5.05 -9.76
C GLU A 49 10.94 -4.68 -8.43
N ALA A 50 11.67 -3.56 -8.37
CA ALA A 50 12.28 -3.10 -7.12
C ALA A 50 11.25 -2.88 -6.01
N VAL A 51 10.08 -2.32 -6.34
CA VAL A 51 8.95 -2.18 -5.40
C VAL A 51 8.40 -3.53 -4.98
N ALA A 52 8.17 -4.42 -5.93
CA ALA A 52 7.62 -5.75 -5.66
C ALA A 52 8.54 -6.54 -4.73
N VAL A 53 9.85 -6.56 -5.00
CA VAL A 53 10.87 -7.21 -4.16
C VAL A 53 10.86 -6.59 -2.76
N LYS A 54 10.89 -5.25 -2.64
CA LYS A 54 10.84 -4.59 -1.33
C LYS A 54 9.61 -4.96 -0.50
N LEU A 55 8.45 -5.09 -1.14
CA LEU A 55 7.20 -5.48 -0.46
C LEU A 55 7.17 -6.98 -0.14
N ALA A 56 7.73 -7.82 -1.01
CA ALA A 56 7.84 -9.25 -0.79
C ALA A 56 8.81 -9.57 0.36
N ASP A 57 9.93 -8.83 0.46
CA ASP A 57 10.93 -9.03 1.51
C ASP A 57 10.51 -8.44 2.86
N GLY A 58 9.42 -7.67 2.92
CA GLY A 58 8.89 -7.06 4.14
C GLY A 58 7.91 -7.96 4.91
N PRO A 59 7.35 -7.46 6.03
CA PRO A 59 6.36 -8.19 6.82
C PRO A 59 4.99 -8.19 6.12
N THR A 60 4.79 -9.09 5.16
CA THR A 60 3.60 -9.13 4.29
C THR A 60 2.26 -9.23 5.07
N SER A 61 2.24 -9.93 6.20
CA SER A 61 1.06 -9.99 7.09
C SER A 61 0.72 -8.64 7.72
N THR A 62 1.73 -7.85 8.11
CA THR A 62 1.57 -6.49 8.62
C THR A 62 1.10 -5.55 7.51
N TYR A 63 1.68 -5.64 6.31
CA TYR A 63 1.22 -4.85 5.16
C TYR A 63 -0.25 -5.10 4.81
N ALA A 64 -0.71 -6.35 4.88
CA ALA A 64 -2.11 -6.68 4.66
C ALA A 64 -3.03 -6.01 5.70
N ARG A 65 -2.63 -5.97 6.98
CA ARG A 65 -3.40 -5.30 8.05
C ARG A 65 -3.42 -3.79 7.86
N ILE A 66 -2.28 -3.17 7.54
CA ILE A 66 -2.19 -1.73 7.22
C ILE A 66 -3.14 -1.39 6.08
N LYS A 67 -3.09 -2.15 4.98
CA LYS A 67 -3.96 -1.93 3.82
C LYS A 67 -5.44 -2.02 4.20
N ARG A 68 -5.81 -2.98 5.05
CA ARG A 68 -7.19 -3.13 5.54
C ARG A 68 -7.63 -1.94 6.40
N LEU A 69 -6.80 -1.50 7.34
CA LEU A 69 -7.09 -0.31 8.16
C LEU A 69 -7.35 0.91 7.28
N MET A 70 -6.49 1.16 6.29
CA MET A 70 -6.66 2.28 5.36
C MET A 70 -7.93 2.18 4.51
N GLN A 71 -8.30 0.96 4.07
CA GLN A 71 -9.50 0.73 3.27
C GLN A 71 -10.79 0.94 4.06
N ASP A 72 -10.78 0.57 5.34
CA ASP A 72 -11.96 0.66 6.19
C ASP A 72 -12.10 2.04 6.85
N ALA A 73 -11.03 2.83 6.95
CA ALA A 73 -11.01 4.13 7.62
C ALA A 73 -12.14 5.09 7.20
N PRO A 74 -12.50 5.24 5.92
CA PRO A 74 -13.57 6.15 5.51
C PRO A 74 -14.98 5.74 5.98
N ALA A 75 -15.15 4.50 6.44
CA ALA A 75 -16.43 3.93 6.87
C ALA A 75 -16.59 3.86 8.40
N ARG A 76 -15.59 4.32 9.18
CA ARG A 76 -15.60 4.32 10.64
C ARG A 76 -15.52 5.73 11.19
N ASP A 77 -16.02 5.93 12.40
CA ASP A 77 -15.62 7.10 13.16
C ASP A 77 -14.18 6.96 13.69
N LEU A 78 -13.64 8.05 14.22
CA LEU A 78 -12.25 8.07 14.68
C LEU A 78 -12.03 7.14 15.88
N ALA A 79 -12.97 7.05 16.82
CA ALA A 79 -12.80 6.23 18.01
C ALA A 79 -12.79 4.74 17.65
N GLU A 80 -13.75 4.30 16.85
CA GLU A 80 -13.82 2.92 16.34
C GLU A 80 -12.59 2.55 15.52
N HIS A 81 -12.06 3.51 14.73
CA HIS A 81 -10.86 3.30 13.94
C HIS A 81 -9.63 3.09 14.85
N LEU A 82 -9.46 3.92 15.88
CA LEU A 82 -8.34 3.83 16.81
C LEU A 82 -8.37 2.52 17.62
N ASP A 83 -9.56 2.07 18.04
CA ASP A 83 -9.71 0.77 18.72
C ASP A 83 -9.28 -0.38 17.79
N THR A 84 -9.75 -0.37 16.54
CA THR A 84 -9.36 -1.38 15.54
C THR A 84 -7.86 -1.33 15.21
N GLU A 85 -7.29 -0.13 15.14
CA GLU A 85 -5.87 0.08 14.89
C GLU A 85 -5.01 -0.44 16.05
N ALA A 86 -5.41 -0.18 17.30
CA ALA A 86 -4.72 -0.69 18.49
C ALA A 86 -4.71 -2.22 18.53
N GLU A 87 -5.84 -2.88 18.24
CA GLU A 87 -5.92 -4.34 18.12
C GLU A 87 -5.01 -4.87 17.01
N ALA A 88 -4.99 -4.20 15.85
CA ALA A 88 -4.14 -4.59 14.74
C ALA A 88 -2.66 -4.43 15.05
N ILE A 89 -2.26 -3.37 15.75
CA ILE A 89 -0.88 -3.14 16.20
C ILE A 89 -0.46 -4.22 17.19
N ALA A 90 -1.27 -4.51 18.21
CA ALA A 90 -0.99 -5.56 19.19
C ALA A 90 -0.81 -6.93 18.50
N ALA A 91 -1.73 -7.30 17.60
CA ALA A 91 -1.62 -8.53 16.83
C ALA A 91 -0.41 -8.57 15.88
N CYS A 92 0.05 -7.42 15.36
CA CYS A 92 1.29 -7.35 14.59
C CYS A 92 2.51 -7.59 15.47
N ALA A 93 2.57 -6.95 16.64
CA ALA A 93 3.68 -7.08 17.59
C ALA A 93 3.85 -8.53 18.07
N ASP A 94 2.75 -9.23 18.36
CA ASP A 94 2.76 -10.63 18.80
C ASP A 94 3.04 -11.64 17.68
N SER A 95 3.06 -11.20 16.41
CA SER A 95 3.30 -12.09 15.27
C SER A 95 4.79 -12.45 15.11
N PRO A 96 5.12 -13.55 14.43
CA PRO A 96 6.51 -13.90 14.12
C PRO A 96 7.29 -12.77 13.40
N ALA A 97 6.62 -12.04 12.52
CA ALA A 97 7.21 -10.89 11.82
C ALA A 97 7.43 -9.70 12.76
N GLY A 98 6.53 -9.47 13.73
CA GLY A 98 6.70 -8.44 14.75
C GLY A 98 7.89 -8.73 15.66
N GLN A 99 7.96 -9.95 16.18
CA GLN A 99 9.06 -10.41 17.03
C GLN A 99 10.41 -10.33 16.28
N GLU A 100 10.48 -10.82 15.05
CA GLU A 100 11.66 -10.70 14.20
C GLU A 100 12.08 -9.25 13.97
N GLY A 101 11.12 -8.35 13.74
CA GLY A 101 11.39 -6.92 13.58
C GLY A 101 12.05 -6.31 14.82
N VAL A 102 11.54 -6.63 16.01
CA VAL A 102 12.08 -6.16 17.30
C VAL A 102 13.47 -6.75 17.57
N ASP A 103 13.64 -8.05 17.33
CA ASP A 103 14.91 -8.75 17.53
C ASP A 103 15.99 -8.21 16.60
N ALA A 104 15.68 -8.08 15.32
CA ALA A 104 16.61 -7.57 14.31
C ALA A 104 17.05 -6.13 14.62
N PHE A 105 16.10 -5.28 15.04
CA PHE A 105 16.39 -3.91 15.44
C PHE A 105 17.34 -3.86 16.65
N THR A 106 17.04 -4.65 17.69
CA THR A 106 17.86 -4.71 18.92
C THR A 106 19.28 -5.22 18.62
N GLN A 107 19.39 -6.16 17.69
CA GLN A 107 20.66 -6.77 17.27
C GLN A 107 21.39 -5.96 16.17
N ARG A 108 20.81 -4.84 15.69
CA ARG A 108 21.34 -4.02 14.58
C ARG A 108 21.65 -4.82 13.31
N ARG A 109 20.78 -5.79 13.00
CA ARG A 109 20.85 -6.59 11.77
C ARG A 109 19.65 -6.32 10.88
N THR A 110 19.76 -6.70 9.61
CA THR A 110 18.61 -6.70 8.70
C THR A 110 17.61 -7.77 9.13
N PRO A 111 16.30 -7.45 9.24
CA PRO A 111 15.28 -8.45 9.55
C PRO A 111 15.07 -9.41 8.36
N THR A 112 14.75 -10.66 8.67
CA THR A 112 14.35 -11.68 7.71
C THR A 112 12.91 -12.08 8.01
N PHE A 113 11.95 -11.43 7.33
CA PHE A 113 10.55 -11.67 7.61
C PHE A 113 10.09 -13.01 7.02
N PRO A 114 9.31 -13.82 7.77
CA PRO A 114 8.75 -15.05 7.24
C PRO A 114 7.74 -14.72 6.13
N ASN A 115 8.04 -15.18 4.92
CA ASN A 115 7.18 -14.96 3.78
C ASN A 115 6.06 -16.00 3.73
N ARG A 116 4.81 -15.55 3.58
CA ARG A 116 3.65 -16.45 3.37
C ARG A 116 3.53 -16.90 1.91
N HIS A 117 4.32 -16.33 1.02
CA HIS A 117 4.40 -16.73 -0.38
C HIS A 117 5.29 -17.97 -0.49
N GLU A 118 4.74 -19.15 -0.21
CA GLU A 118 5.10 -20.29 -1.05
C GLU A 118 4.75 -19.89 -2.50
N PRO A 119 5.68 -20.02 -3.47
CA PRO A 119 5.31 -19.86 -4.85
C PRO A 119 4.23 -20.90 -5.14
N ARG A 120 3.08 -20.45 -5.64
CA ARG A 120 2.20 -21.37 -6.37
C ARG A 120 3.00 -21.81 -7.59
N LEU A 121 3.74 -22.90 -7.44
CA LEU A 121 4.02 -23.81 -8.54
C LEU A 121 2.65 -24.07 -9.17
N ASP A 122 2.58 -23.91 -10.49
CA ASP A 122 1.41 -24.12 -11.36
C ASP A 122 0.69 -22.83 -11.78
N ALA A 123 1.20 -22.25 -12.87
CA ALA A 123 0.45 -21.57 -13.92
C ALA A 123 0.89 -22.12 -15.28
#